data_AF-A0A8T4HBX1-F1
#
_entry.id   AF-A0A8T4HBX1-F1
#
_cell.length_a   1.000
_cell.length_b   1.000
_cell.length_c   1.000
_cell.angle_alpha   90.00
_cell.angle_beta   90.00
_cell.angle_gamma   90.00
#
_symmetry.space_group_name_H-M   'P 1'
#
loop_
_entity.id
_entity.type
_entity.pdbx_description
1 polymer ?
#
loop_
_entity_poly.entity_id
_entity_poly.type
_entity_poly.pdbx_seq_one_letter_code
_entity_poly.pdbx_strand_id
1 'polypeptide(L)'
;MKLAITKETYQLGRKCVRMAPNRSGYFLVQNEFNHLFTLVAKSYGYEIPDGLQPEISVGICFSKYLKANFDTLDGDIISYIQEVKYGRRVHTKLYSNSLLSVFRDFFYLVWLKEKGYTYFSKVDKKALPVIKMIVNYWGDGYLQAS
;
A
#
# COMPACT_ATOMS: atom_id res chain seq x y z
N MET A 1 4.32 35.70 2.31
CA MET A 1 2.94 35.16 2.33
C MET A 1 2.95 33.90 3.21
N LYS A 2 2.46 33.99 4.45
CA LYS A 2 2.40 32.82 5.37
C LYS A 2 1.10 32.06 5.06
N LEU A 3 1.22 30.85 4.52
CA LEU A 3 0.09 29.96 4.32
C LEU A 3 -0.52 29.60 5.69
N ALA A 4 -1.75 30.04 5.93
CA ALA A 4 -2.51 29.68 7.12
C ALA A 4 -3.02 28.23 6.97
N ILE A 5 -2.47 27.32 7.77
CA ILE A 5 -2.91 25.93 7.85
C ILE A 5 -4.26 25.93 8.56
N THR A 6 -5.33 25.56 7.85
CA THR A 6 -6.68 25.41 8.40
C THR A 6 -6.76 24.16 9.30
N LYS A 7 -7.77 24.12 10.18
CA LYS A 7 -8.00 23.01 11.13
C LYS A 7 -8.13 21.66 10.43
N GLU A 8 -8.63 21.61 9.18
CA GLU A 8 -8.68 20.40 8.35
C GLU A 8 -7.30 19.94 7.88
N THR A 9 -6.44 20.85 7.41
CA THR A 9 -5.03 20.51 7.13
C THR A 9 -4.26 20.06 8.37
N TYR A 10 -4.61 20.55 9.55
CA TYR A 10 -4.04 20.11 10.84
C TYR A 10 -4.49 18.69 11.25
N GLN A 11 -5.76 18.33 10.97
CA GLN A 11 -6.30 16.99 11.25
C GLN A 11 -5.82 15.94 10.23
N LEU A 12 -5.71 16.30 8.95
CA LEU A 12 -5.04 15.49 7.93
C LEU A 12 -3.57 15.23 8.29
N GLY A 13 -2.90 16.23 8.88
CA GLY A 13 -1.57 16.10 9.45
C GLY A 13 -1.50 15.02 10.54
N ARG A 14 -2.44 14.97 11.49
CA ARG A 14 -2.40 13.99 12.59
C ARG A 14 -2.72 12.55 12.18
N LYS A 15 -3.42 12.29 11.06
CA LYS A 15 -3.53 10.92 10.52
C LYS A 15 -2.19 10.45 9.91
N CYS A 16 -1.26 11.37 9.58
CA CYS A 16 0.00 11.10 8.89
C CYS A 16 1.30 11.50 9.64
N VAL A 17 1.27 12.04 10.87
CA VAL A 17 2.49 12.31 11.65
C VAL A 17 2.97 11.04 12.38
N ARG A 18 3.46 10.09 11.60
CA ARG A 18 4.41 9.06 12.01
C ARG A 18 5.36 8.91 10.83
N MET A 19 6.08 10.00 10.51
CA MET A 19 6.95 10.03 9.34
C MET A 19 7.92 8.86 9.47
N ALA A 20 7.79 7.87 8.59
CA ALA A 20 8.89 6.97 8.30
C ALA A 20 10.12 7.86 8.02
N PRO A 21 11.34 7.43 8.39
CA PRO A 21 12.51 8.21 8.07
C PRO A 21 12.46 8.54 6.58
N ASN A 22 12.41 9.84 6.24
CA ASN A 22 12.36 10.31 4.87
C ASN A 22 13.73 9.99 4.26
N ARG A 23 13.88 8.77 3.76
CA ARG A 23 15.08 8.28 3.11
C ARG A 23 14.81 8.35 1.62
N SER A 24 15.32 9.40 1.00
CA SER A 24 15.33 9.52 -0.45
C SER A 24 15.80 8.21 -1.07
N GLY A 25 15.09 7.72 -2.09
CA GLY A 25 15.37 6.45 -2.75
C GLY A 25 14.63 5.22 -2.18
N TYR A 26 13.71 5.39 -1.22
CA TYR A 26 12.91 4.30 -0.67
C TYR A 26 11.41 4.62 -0.65
N PHE A 27 10.57 3.60 -0.70
CA PHE A 27 9.12 3.68 -0.57
C PHE A 27 8.59 2.82 0.58
N LEU A 28 7.40 3.21 1.06
CA LEU A 28 6.59 2.44 2.01
C LEU A 28 5.44 1.79 1.27
N VAL A 29 5.13 0.55 1.65
CA VAL A 29 3.95 -0.15 1.13
C VAL A 29 2.66 0.63 1.39
N GLN A 30 2.54 1.31 2.53
CA GLN A 30 1.36 2.13 2.83
C GLN A 30 1.16 3.28 1.83
N ASN A 31 2.24 3.96 1.44
CA ASN A 31 2.16 5.06 0.49
C ASN A 31 1.77 4.56 -0.90
N GLU A 32 2.44 3.50 -1.37
CA GLU A 32 2.13 2.92 -2.67
C GLU A 32 0.73 2.31 -2.70
N PHE A 33 0.29 1.63 -1.64
CA PHE A 33 -1.07 1.12 -1.53
C PHE A 33 -2.11 2.25 -1.64
N ASN A 34 -1.86 3.38 -0.98
CA ASN A 34 -2.75 4.53 -1.08
C ASN A 34 -2.86 5.05 -2.52
N HIS A 35 -1.74 5.11 -3.25
CA HIS A 35 -1.72 5.54 -4.64
C HIS A 35 -2.37 4.53 -5.60
N LEU A 36 -2.05 3.24 -5.46
CA LEU A 36 -2.49 2.19 -6.38
C LEU A 36 -3.94 1.76 -6.15
N PHE A 37 -4.44 1.86 -4.92
CA PHE A 37 -5.78 1.40 -4.55
C PHE A 37 -6.64 2.46 -3.90
N THR A 38 -6.24 3.06 -2.78
CA THR A 38 -7.13 3.94 -1.99
C THR A 38 -7.66 5.12 -2.81
N LEU A 39 -6.79 5.81 -3.55
CA LEU A 39 -7.17 6.95 -4.39
C LEU A 39 -8.09 6.54 -5.54
N VAL A 40 -7.76 5.44 -6.22
CA VAL A 40 -8.57 4.90 -7.30
C VAL A 40 -9.94 4.49 -6.75
N ALA A 41 -9.97 3.71 -5.67
CA ALA A 41 -11.22 3.23 -5.10
C ALA A 41 -12.14 4.37 -4.66
N LYS A 42 -11.56 5.44 -4.09
CA LYS A 42 -12.29 6.66 -3.74
C LYS A 42 -12.90 7.35 -4.95
N SER A 43 -12.22 7.41 -6.10
CA SER A 43 -12.79 7.98 -7.33
C SER A 43 -13.96 7.16 -7.87
N TYR A 44 -14.08 5.89 -7.48
CA TYR A 44 -15.20 5.00 -7.79
C TYR A 44 -16.21 4.89 -6.63
N GLY A 45 -16.17 5.79 -5.66
CA GLY A 45 -17.14 5.87 -4.57
C GLY A 45 -16.96 4.84 -3.45
N TYR A 46 -15.81 4.15 -3.40
CA TYR A 46 -15.45 3.27 -2.30
C TYR A 46 -14.39 3.92 -1.40
N GLU A 47 -14.70 4.05 -0.11
CA GLU A 47 -13.72 4.41 0.90
C GLU A 47 -13.48 3.23 1.83
N ILE A 48 -12.22 2.99 2.17
CA ILE A 48 -11.82 1.95 3.12
C ILE A 48 -12.36 2.32 4.50
N PRO A 49 -13.15 1.45 5.17
CA PRO A 49 -13.67 1.73 6.49
C PRO A 49 -12.57 2.00 7.52
N ASP A 50 -12.82 2.94 8.44
CA ASP A 50 -11.89 3.22 9.54
C ASP A 50 -11.59 1.92 10.33
N GLY A 51 -10.31 1.68 10.58
CA GLY A 51 -9.82 0.49 11.29
C GLY A 51 -9.45 -0.68 10.37
N LEU A 52 -9.83 -0.65 9.09
CA LEU A 52 -9.35 -1.63 8.11
C LEU A 52 -7.99 -1.18 7.56
N GLN A 53 -7.00 -2.09 7.61
CA GLN A 53 -5.60 -1.81 7.25
C GLN A 53 -5.08 -2.86 6.24
N PRO A 54 -5.62 -2.90 5.02
CA PRO A 54 -5.24 -3.88 3.99
C PRO A 54 -3.76 -3.76 3.59
N GLU A 55 -3.15 -2.58 3.70
CA GLU A 55 -1.74 -2.33 3.41
C GLU A 55 -0.80 -3.20 4.27
N ILE A 56 -1.23 -3.60 5.48
CA ILE A 56 -0.47 -4.53 6.32
C ILE A 56 -0.41 -5.90 5.67
N SER A 57 -1.53 -6.39 5.13
CA SER A 57 -1.55 -7.66 4.40
C SER A 57 -0.67 -7.59 3.16
N VAL A 58 -0.73 -6.49 2.40
CA VAL A 58 0.12 -6.25 1.22
C VAL A 58 1.58 -6.34 1.61
N GLY A 59 2.01 -5.64 2.68
CA GLY A 59 3.41 -5.60 3.09
C GLY A 59 3.94 -6.96 3.55
N ILE A 60 3.13 -7.73 4.28
CA ILE A 60 3.47 -9.10 4.68
C ILE A 60 3.62 -9.99 3.46
N CYS A 61 2.67 -9.94 2.52
CA CYS A 61 2.70 -10.73 1.30
C CYS A 61 3.86 -10.35 0.39
N PHE A 62 4.16 -9.06 0.23
CA PHE A 62 5.26 -8.57 -0.59
C PHE A 62 6.61 -9.05 -0.04
N SER A 63 6.81 -8.94 1.28
CA SER A 63 8.04 -9.44 1.88
C SER A 63 8.21 -10.95 1.72
N LYS A 64 7.12 -11.73 1.64
CA LYS A 64 7.18 -13.17 1.34
C LYS A 64 7.45 -13.41 -0.14
N TYR A 65 6.81 -12.66 -1.02
CA TYR A 65 7.00 -12.71 -2.46
C TYR A 65 8.47 -12.46 -2.84
N LEU A 66 9.08 -11.40 -2.29
CA LEU A 66 10.48 -11.09 -2.55
C LEU A 66 11.41 -12.25 -2.13
N LYS A 67 11.20 -12.82 -0.94
CA LYS A 67 11.99 -13.96 -0.45
C LYS A 67 11.85 -15.23 -1.29
N ALA A 68 10.74 -15.39 -2.00
CA ALA A 68 10.47 -16.57 -2.82
C ALA A 68 10.97 -16.44 -4.26
N ASN A 69 11.17 -15.21 -4.75
CA ASN A 69 11.47 -14.94 -6.16
C ASN A 69 12.84 -14.27 -6.38
N PHE A 70 13.52 -13.83 -5.32
CA PHE A 70 14.81 -13.13 -5.41
C PHE A 70 15.79 -13.70 -4.39
N ASP A 71 16.97 -14.10 -4.85
CA ASP A 71 17.98 -14.79 -4.03
C ASP A 71 18.73 -13.83 -3.08
N THR A 72 18.88 -12.57 -3.44
CA THR A 72 19.55 -11.53 -2.64
C THR A 72 18.83 -10.19 -2.73
N LEU A 73 18.58 -9.58 -1.57
CA LEU A 73 17.91 -8.27 -1.43
C LEU A 73 18.72 -7.35 -0.48
N ASP A 74 20.00 -7.65 -0.30
CA ASP A 74 20.86 -6.97 0.67
C ASP A 74 21.02 -5.50 0.29
N GLY A 75 20.65 -4.62 1.21
CA GLY A 75 20.67 -3.16 1.01
C GLY A 75 19.38 -2.57 0.44
N ASP A 76 18.48 -3.38 -0.14
CA ASP A 76 17.23 -2.89 -0.72
C ASP A 76 16.08 -2.77 0.30
N ILE A 77 16.23 -3.34 1.49
CA ILE A 77 15.18 -3.33 2.52
C ILE A 77 15.73 -2.82 3.85
N ILE A 78 15.13 -1.77 4.39
CA ILE A 78 15.43 -1.24 5.72
C ILE A 78 14.29 -1.60 6.65
N SER A 79 14.61 -2.29 7.74
CA SER A 79 13.65 -2.56 8.81
C SER A 79 13.78 -1.53 9.92
N TYR A 80 12.67 -0.98 10.39
CA TYR A 80 12.62 -0.08 11.53
C TYR A 80 11.39 -0.34 12.38
N ILE A 81 11.45 0.04 13.65
CA ILE A 81 10.29 -0.03 14.54
C ILE A 81 9.53 1.28 14.40
N GLN A 82 8.34 1.19 13.86
CA GLN A 82 7.38 2.28 13.86
C GLN A 82 6.54 2.17 15.12
N GLU A 83 6.59 3.19 15.96
CA GLU A 83 5.57 3.31 16.99
C GLU A 83 4.22 3.57 16.28
N VAL A 84 3.09 3.07 16.77
CA VAL A 84 1.70 3.32 16.29
C VAL A 84 0.87 3.95 17.44
N LYS A 85 -0.34 4.46 17.15
CA LYS A 85 -1.19 5.15 18.16
C LYS A 85 -1.34 4.27 19.41
N TYR A 86 -1.33 4.89 20.59
CA TYR A 86 -1.36 4.22 21.91
C TYR A 86 -0.11 3.41 22.28
N GLY A 87 1.09 3.81 21.81
CA GLY A 87 2.37 3.24 22.25
C GLY A 87 2.69 1.85 21.73
N ARG A 88 1.82 1.25 20.91
CA ARG A 88 2.10 -0.02 20.24
C ARG A 88 3.29 0.15 19.28
N ARG A 89 4.17 -0.84 19.20
CA ARG A 89 5.34 -0.83 18.29
C ARG A 89 5.12 -1.86 17.20
N VAL A 90 5.38 -1.48 15.94
CA VAL A 90 5.16 -2.31 14.75
C VAL A 90 6.44 -2.32 13.92
N HIS A 91 6.89 -3.52 13.56
CA HIS A 91 7.99 -3.67 12.62
C HIS A 91 7.54 -3.27 11.22
N THR A 92 8.19 -2.23 10.68
CA THR A 92 7.88 -1.68 9.35
C THR A 92 9.11 -1.77 8.46
N LYS A 93 8.89 -1.86 7.15
CA LYS A 93 9.93 -1.98 6.14
C LYS A 93 9.83 -0.84 5.13
N LEU A 94 10.98 -0.25 4.83
CA LEU A 94 11.20 0.60 3.66
C LEU A 94 11.87 -0.25 2.58
N TYR A 95 11.41 -0.10 1.35
CA TYR A 95 11.92 -0.81 0.19
C TYR A 95 12.59 0.19 -0.76
N SER A 96 13.74 -0.16 -1.33
CA SER A 96 14.43 0.67 -2.31
C SER A 96 13.54 0.92 -3.52
N ASN A 97 13.62 2.10 -4.12
CA ASN A 97 12.88 2.43 -5.33
C ASN A 97 13.25 1.54 -6.53
N SER A 98 14.39 0.84 -6.48
CA SER A 98 14.72 -0.22 -7.43
C SER A 98 13.66 -1.33 -7.48
N LEU A 99 12.96 -1.58 -6.36
CA LEU A 99 11.91 -2.58 -6.24
C LEU A 99 10.52 -2.04 -6.58
N LEU A 100 10.38 -0.79 -7.01
CA LEU A 100 9.08 -0.16 -7.18
C LEU A 100 8.27 -0.77 -8.32
N SER A 101 8.91 -1.07 -9.46
CA SER A 101 8.26 -1.79 -10.57
C SER A 101 7.80 -3.17 -10.12
N VAL A 102 8.69 -3.94 -9.49
CA VAL A 102 8.41 -5.27 -8.92
C VAL A 102 7.23 -5.22 -7.94
N PHE A 103 7.16 -4.18 -7.11
CA PHE A 103 6.06 -3.99 -6.17
C PHE A 103 4.72 -3.76 -6.88
N ARG A 104 4.69 -2.95 -7.94
CA ARG A 104 3.46 -2.66 -8.70
C ARG A 104 2.95 -3.91 -9.41
N ASP A 105 3.85 -4.66 -10.05
CA ASP A 105 3.52 -5.92 -10.70
C ASP A 105 2.99 -6.93 -9.68
N PHE A 106 3.70 -7.10 -8.56
CA PHE A 106 3.22 -7.91 -7.44
C PHE A 106 1.84 -7.46 -6.95
N PHE A 107 1.62 -6.15 -6.82
CA PHE A 107 0.37 -5.62 -6.29
C PHE A 107 -0.80 -5.99 -7.18
N TYR A 108 -0.73 -5.73 -8.49
CA TYR A 108 -1.84 -5.98 -9.41
C TYR A 108 -1.97 -7.46 -9.77
N LEU A 109 -0.87 -8.11 -10.14
CA LEU A 109 -0.88 -9.45 -10.73
C LEU A 109 -1.01 -10.55 -9.67
N VAL A 110 -0.50 -10.31 -8.46
CA VAL A 110 -0.48 -11.31 -7.39
C VAL A 110 -1.42 -10.92 -6.27
N TRP A 111 -1.14 -9.82 -5.56
CA TRP A 111 -1.88 -9.51 -4.34
C TRP A 111 -3.34 -9.18 -4.63
N LEU A 112 -3.64 -8.22 -5.50
CA LEU A 112 -5.00 -7.75 -5.73
C LEU A 112 -5.86 -8.83 -6.42
N LYS A 113 -5.29 -9.47 -7.45
CA LYS A 113 -5.94 -10.54 -8.22
C LYS A 113 -6.24 -11.78 -7.37
N GLU A 114 -5.28 -12.28 -6.59
CA GLU A 114 -5.45 -13.54 -5.85
C GLU A 114 -5.93 -13.36 -4.41
N LYS A 115 -5.33 -12.40 -3.69
CA LYS A 115 -5.54 -12.21 -2.24
C LYS A 115 -6.52 -11.10 -1.93
N GLY A 116 -6.53 -10.02 -2.70
CA GLY A 116 -7.33 -8.82 -2.48
C GLY A 116 -8.81 -9.14 -2.52
N TYR A 117 -9.26 -9.85 -3.56
CA TYR A 117 -10.65 -10.31 -3.65
C TYR A 117 -11.07 -11.13 -2.41
N THR A 118 -10.25 -12.13 -2.04
CA THR A 118 -10.51 -12.98 -0.86
C THR A 118 -10.53 -12.16 0.43
N TYR A 119 -9.59 -11.23 0.60
CA TYR A 119 -9.49 -10.36 1.78
C TYR A 119 -10.77 -9.53 1.93
N PHE A 120 -11.11 -8.75 0.92
CA PHE A 120 -12.27 -7.86 0.95
C PHE A 120 -13.60 -8.61 0.98
N SER A 121 -13.70 -9.80 0.39
CA SER A 121 -14.93 -10.60 0.48
C SER A 121 -15.33 -10.97 1.93
N LYS A 122 -14.35 -11.00 2.84
CA LYS A 122 -14.54 -11.33 4.25
C LYS A 122 -14.77 -10.10 5.13
N VAL A 123 -14.08 -9.00 4.84
CA VAL A 123 -14.05 -7.83 5.73
C VAL A 123 -14.88 -6.65 5.21
N ASP A 124 -15.00 -6.49 3.90
CA ASP A 124 -15.82 -5.43 3.29
C ASP A 124 -16.15 -5.73 1.81
N LYS A 125 -17.34 -6.32 1.60
CA LYS A 125 -17.80 -6.70 0.27
C LYS A 125 -18.08 -5.52 -0.66
N LYS A 126 -18.19 -4.29 -0.13
CA LYS A 126 -18.41 -3.09 -0.96
C LYS A 126 -17.21 -2.76 -1.84
N ALA A 127 -16.02 -3.27 -1.50
CA ALA A 127 -14.81 -3.09 -2.31
C ALA A 127 -14.79 -3.98 -3.57
N LEU A 128 -15.56 -5.08 -3.61
CA LEU A 128 -15.45 -6.10 -4.66
C LEU A 128 -15.68 -5.58 -6.08
N PRO A 129 -16.67 -4.70 -6.35
CA PRO A 129 -16.85 -4.13 -7.69
C PRO A 129 -15.64 -3.32 -8.15
N VAL A 130 -15.05 -2.54 -7.23
CA VAL A 130 -13.85 -1.73 -7.52
C VAL A 130 -12.65 -2.63 -7.78
N ILE A 131 -12.45 -3.68 -6.97
CA ILE A 131 -11.35 -4.65 -7.17
C ILE A 131 -11.47 -5.31 -8.54
N LYS A 132 -12.67 -5.80 -8.89
CA LYS A 132 -12.91 -6.43 -10.20
C LYS A 132 -12.59 -5.47 -11.33
N MET A 133 -13.01 -4.21 -11.22
CA MET A 133 -12.72 -3.19 -12.21
C MET A 133 -11.22 -2.92 -12.33
N ILE A 134 -10.50 -2.71 -11.22
CA ILE A 134 -9.04 -2.49 -11.24
C ILE A 134 -8.31 -3.69 -11.84
N VAL A 135 -8.67 -4.92 -11.46
CA VAL A 135 -8.03 -6.15 -12.00
C VAL A 135 -8.29 -6.30 -13.50
N ASN A 136 -9.48 -5.96 -13.99
CA ASN A 136 -9.76 -6.03 -15.43
C ASN A 136 -8.93 -5.01 -16.22
N TYR A 137 -8.80 -3.77 -15.71
CA TYR A 137 -8.03 -2.72 -16.38
C TYR A 137 -6.50 -2.94 -16.31
N TRP A 138 -5.98 -3.35 -15.15
CA TRP A 138 -4.55 -3.41 -14.86
C TRP A 138 -3.97 -4.82 -14.76
N GLY A 139 -4.80 -5.85 -14.66
CA GLY A 139 -4.35 -7.25 -14.68
C GLY A 139 -4.39 -7.78 -16.11
N ASP A 140 -5.57 -7.77 -16.73
CA ASP A 140 -5.76 -8.40 -18.03
C ASP A 140 -5.31 -7.49 -19.19
N GLY A 141 -5.45 -6.17 -19.06
CA GLY A 141 -4.95 -5.20 -20.04
C GLY A 141 -3.42 -5.06 -20.06
N TYR A 142 -2.75 -5.29 -18.93
CA TYR A 142 -1.29 -5.16 -18.81
C TYR A 142 -0.55 -6.32 -19.48
N LEU A 143 -1.13 -7.53 -19.44
CA LEU A 143 -0.63 -8.72 -20.14
C LEU A 143 -0.84 -8.68 -21.65
N GLN A 144 -1.70 -7.80 -22.17
CA GLN A 144 -1.91 -7.61 -23.61
C GLN A 144 -1.00 -6.53 -24.20
N ALA A 145 -0.35 -5.71 -23.37
CA ALA A 145 0.52 -4.61 -23.78
C ALA A 145 2.03 -4.90 -23.59
N SER A 146 2.38 -6.10 -23.13
CA SER A 146 3.75 -6.62 -22.94
C SER A 146 4.06 -7.74 -23.93
#